data_AF-A0A9E0JBU8-F1
#
_entry.id   AF-A0A9E0JBU8-F1
#
_cell.length_a   1.000
_cell.length_b   1.000
_cell.length_c   1.000
_cell.angle_alpha   90.00
_cell.angle_beta   90.00
_cell.angle_gamma   90.00
#
_symmetry.space_group_name_H-M   'P 1'
#
loop_
_entity.id
_entity.type
_entity.pdbx_description
1 polymer ?
#
loop_
_entity_poly.entity_id
_entity_poly.type
_entity_poly.pdbx_seq_one_letter_code
_entity_poly.pdbx_strand_id
1 'polypeptide(L)' 'MSGSKFLAKMQELFGFTPPTEESKKKAIREIVKKLKLRRIELKKELKEECDVIKREALKDSIKIIKRQIKKGKDILDA' A
#
# COMPACT_ATOMS: atom_id res chain seq x y z
N MET A 1 -14.42 30.50 2.43
CA MET A 1 -13.01 30.15 2.77
C MET A 1 -12.56 29.08 1.79
N SER A 2 -11.53 29.34 0.98
CA SER A 2 -11.00 28.33 0.05
C SER A 2 -10.32 27.20 0.84
N GLY A 3 -10.31 25.98 0.30
CA GLY A 3 -9.63 24.84 0.93
C GLY A 3 -8.16 25.09 1.26
N SER A 4 -7.51 25.98 0.50
CA SER A 4 -6.13 26.45 0.74
C SER A 4 -5.98 27.24 2.05
N LYS A 5 -6.94 28.08 2.44
CA LYS A 5 -6.90 28.84 3.70
C LYS A 5 -7.12 27.94 4.92
N PHE A 6 -7.91 26.88 4.76
CA PHE A 6 -8.12 25.87 5.80
C PHE A 6 -6.84 25.06 6.05
N LEU A 7 -6.19 24.60 4.98
CA LEU A 7 -4.93 23.86 5.06
C LEU A 7 -3.81 24.68 5.70
N ALA A 8 -3.65 25.95 5.32
CA ALA A 8 -2.66 26.85 5.92
C ALA A 8 -2.88 27.01 7.44
N LYS A 9 -4.14 27.16 7.88
CA LYS A 9 -4.48 27.32 9.29
C LYS A 9 -4.28 26.05 10.11
N MET A 10 -4.48 24.88 9.50
CA MET A 10 -4.19 23.58 10.13
C MET A 10 -2.68 23.31 10.21
N GLN A 11 -1.89 23.75 9.22
CA GLN A 11 -0.42 23.68 9.25
C GLN A 11 0.15 24.52 10.39
N GLU A 12 -0.39 25.72 10.59
CA GLU A 12 0.02 26.65 11.65
C GLU A 12 -0.37 26.16 13.05
N LEU A 13 -1.57 25.60 13.22
CA LEU A 13 -2.08 25.15 14.52
C LEU A 13 -1.47 23.83 15.02
N PHE A 14 -1.10 22.92 14.12
CA PHE A 14 -0.70 21.57 14.49
C PHE A 14 0.75 21.21 14.09
N GLY A 15 1.48 22.13 13.44
CA GLY A 15 2.87 21.91 13.03
C GLY A 15 3.05 20.82 11.97
N PHE A 16 1.96 20.32 11.37
CA PHE A 16 2.04 19.34 10.29
C PHE A 16 2.46 20.05 9.00
N THR A 17 3.71 19.85 8.59
CA THR A 17 4.07 20.03 7.19
C THR A 17 3.22 19.06 6.37
N PRO A 18 2.52 19.49 5.31
CA PRO A 18 1.85 18.54 4.44
C PRO A 18 2.93 17.57 3.96
N PRO A 19 2.67 16.24 3.97
CA PRO A 19 3.62 15.31 3.42
C PRO A 19 3.91 15.78 2.00
N THR A 20 5.14 16.26 1.76
CA THR A 20 5.60 16.64 0.43
C THR A 20 5.29 15.48 -0.50
N GLU A 21 4.97 15.75 -1.77
CA GLU A 21 4.73 14.68 -2.76
C GLU A 21 5.81 13.59 -2.71
N GLU A 22 7.05 13.98 -2.40
CA GLU A 22 8.18 13.10 -2.15
C GLU A 22 7.99 12.15 -0.93
N SER A 23 7.48 12.65 0.19
CA SER A 23 7.15 11.80 1.34
C SER A 23 5.99 10.82 1.08
N LYS A 24 5.01 11.23 0.26
CA LYS A 24 3.92 10.33 -0.20
C LYS A 24 4.47 9.22 -1.09
N LYS A 25 5.31 9.55 -2.08
CA LYS A 25 6.00 8.57 -2.92
C LYS A 25 6.89 7.63 -2.09
N LYS A 26 7.57 8.14 -1.06
CA LYS A 26 8.36 7.31 -0.12
C LYS A 26 7.47 6.32 0.64
N ALA A 27 6.34 6.77 1.20
CA ALA A 27 5.39 5.92 1.90
C ALA A 27 4.83 4.82 0.97
N ILE A 28 4.47 5.16 -0.27
CA ILE A 28 3.98 4.19 -1.26
C ILE A 28 5.06 3.17 -1.60
N ARG A 29 6.33 3.57 -1.76
CA ARG A 29 7.45 2.62 -1.98
C ARG A 29 7.59 1.62 -0.84
N GLU A 30 7.48 2.08 0.41
CA GLU A 30 7.55 1.19 1.58
C GLU A 30 6.37 0.20 1.63
N ILE A 31 5.15 0.67 1.36
CA ILE A 31 3.96 -0.18 1.29
C ILE A 31 4.12 -1.24 0.19
N VAL A 32 4.58 -0.84 -1.00
CA VAL A 32 4.83 -1.77 -2.11
C VAL A 32 5.89 -2.82 -1.75
N LYS A 33 6.95 -2.44 -1.03
CA LYS A 33 7.96 -3.40 -0.52
C LYS A 33 7.33 -4.42 0.44
N LYS A 34 6.54 -3.97 1.43
CA LYS A 34 5.85 -4.85 2.38
C LYS A 34 4.89 -5.82 1.68
N LEU A 35 4.13 -5.33 0.70
CA LEU A 35 3.22 -6.16 -0.10
C LEU A 35 3.96 -7.23 -0.91
N LYS A 36 5.15 -6.92 -1.46
CA LYS A 36 5.98 -7.92 -2.15
C LYS A 36 6.45 -9.02 -1.21
N LEU A 37 6.89 -8.68 0.00
CA LEU A 37 7.28 -9.66 1.02
C LEU A 37 6.10 -10.54 1.42
N ARG A 38 4.95 -9.93 1.73
CA ARG A 38 3.73 -10.69 2.09
C ARG A 38 3.29 -11.63 0.98
N ARG A 39 3.42 -11.23 -0.30
CA ARG A 39 3.14 -12.11 -1.45
C ARG A 39 4.05 -13.34 -1.47
N ILE A 40 5.32 -13.20 -1.07
CA ILE A 40 6.26 -14.33 -1.01
C ILE A 40 5.87 -15.28 0.11
N GLU A 41 5.51 -14.77 1.29
CA GLU A 41 5.02 -15.56 2.43
C GLU A 41 3.77 -16.35 2.06
N LEU A 42 2.74 -15.70 1.51
CA LEU A 42 1.51 -16.38 1.10
C LEU A 42 1.76 -17.47 0.04
N LYS A 43 2.78 -17.29 -0.83
CA LYS A 43 3.16 -18.32 -1.79
C LYS A 43 3.84 -19.52 -1.13
N LYS A 44 4.56 -19.32 -0.02
CA LYS A 44 5.13 -20.42 0.77
C LYS A 44 4.01 -21.15 1.50
N GLU A 45 3.14 -20.41 2.19
CA GLU A 45 1.94 -20.94 2.86
C GLU A 45 1.09 -21.77 1.88
N LEU A 46 0.88 -21.28 0.65
CA LEU A 46 0.12 -22.00 -0.39
C LEU A 46 0.73 -23.34 -0.82
N LYS A 47 2.06 -23.52 -0.70
CA LYS A 47 2.73 -24.78 -1.03
C LYS A 47 2.57 -25.82 0.08
N GLU A 48 2.48 -25.36 1.32
CA GLU A 48 2.38 -26.21 2.51
C GLU A 48 0.92 -26.53 2.84
N GLU A 49 -0.03 -25.70 2.37
CA GLU A 49 -1.45 -25.89 2.62
C GLU A 49 -2.06 -27.01 1.76
N CYS A 50 -2.64 -28.01 2.44
CA CYS A 50 -3.31 -29.15 1.84
C CYS A 50 -4.84 -28.98 1.79
N ASP A 51 -5.41 -28.12 2.66
CA ASP A 51 -6.84 -27.84 2.69
C ASP A 51 -7.27 -27.02 1.46
N VAL A 52 -8.16 -27.58 0.65
CA VAL A 52 -8.62 -26.99 -0.61
C VAL A 52 -9.25 -25.60 -0.41
N ILE A 53 -10.05 -25.42 0.63
CA ILE A 53 -10.76 -24.17 0.90
C ILE A 53 -9.77 -23.07 1.29
N LYS A 54 -8.85 -23.40 2.21
CA LYS A 54 -7.78 -22.45 2.61
C LYS A 54 -6.87 -22.13 1.44
N ARG A 55 -6.59 -23.11 0.58
CA ARG A 55 -5.76 -22.94 -0.61
C ARG A 55 -6.40 -21.98 -1.62
N GLU A 56 -7.71 -22.02 -1.80
CA GLU A 56 -8.43 -21.03 -2.62
C GLU A 56 -8.39 -19.63 -2.01
N ALA A 57 -8.65 -19.51 -0.70
CA ALA A 57 -8.55 -18.23 0.01
C ALA A 57 -7.14 -17.60 -0.09
N LEU A 58 -6.09 -18.42 -0.02
CA LEU A 58 -4.70 -17.99 -0.22
C LEU A 58 -4.46 -17.52 -1.65
N LYS A 59 -4.98 -18.22 -2.67
CA LYS A 59 -4.88 -17.79 -4.08
C LYS A 59 -5.54 -16.44 -4.31
N ASP A 60 -6.72 -16.22 -3.72
CA ASP A 60 -7.43 -14.95 -3.83
C ASP A 60 -6.70 -13.81 -3.12
N SER A 61 -6.18 -14.07 -1.92
CA SER A 61 -5.33 -13.13 -1.19
C SER A 61 -4.10 -12.73 -2.02
N ILE A 62 -3.43 -13.69 -2.67
CA ILE A 62 -2.30 -13.42 -3.57
C ILE A 62 -2.73 -12.57 -4.77
N LYS A 63 -3.91 -12.82 -5.35
CA LYS A 63 -4.45 -12.07 -6.49
C LYS A 63 -4.74 -10.62 -6.12
N ILE A 64 -5.33 -10.39 -4.94
CA ILE A 64 -5.59 -9.04 -4.40
C ILE A 64 -4.26 -8.30 -4.18
N ILE A 65 -3.30 -8.92 -3.50
CA ILE A 65 -1.99 -8.30 -3.25
C ILE A 65 -1.27 -7.97 -4.56
N LYS A 66 -1.34 -8.85 -5.58
CA LYS A 66 -0.75 -8.57 -6.90
C LYS A 66 -1.36 -7.31 -7.54
N ARG A 67 -2.69 -7.12 -7.42
CA ARG A 67 -3.37 -5.91 -7.92
C ARG A 67 -2.93 -4.66 -7.16
N GLN A 68 -2.81 -4.72 -5.83
CA GLN A 68 -2.36 -3.58 -5.03
C GLN A 68 -0.90 -3.19 -5.32
N ILE A 69 -0.02 -4.17 -5.54
CA ILE A 69 1.36 -3.90 -5.98
C ILE A 69 1.37 -3.19 -7.33
N LYS A 70 0.51 -3.60 -8.27
CA LYS A 70 0.42 -2.95 -9.58
C LYS A 70 0.00 -1.48 -9.41
N LYS A 71 -1.11 -1.22 -8.70
CA LYS A 71 -1.57 0.15 -8.42
C LYS A 71 -0.49 1.00 -7.76
N GLY A 72 0.21 0.46 -6.77
CA GLY A 72 1.28 1.19 -6.09
C GLY A 72 2.46 1.53 -7.00
N LYS A 73 2.78 0.69 -7.99
CA LYS A 73 3.77 1.01 -9.02
C LYS A 73 3.25 2.08 -9.98
N ASP A 74 2.03 1.93 -10.46
CA ASP A 74 1.41 2.88 -11.40
C ASP A 74 1.40 4.31 -10.80
N ILE A 75 1.20 4.45 -9.47
CA ILE A 75 1.27 5.75 -8.76
C ILE A 75 2.72 6.27 -8.63
N LEU A 76 3.71 5.39 -8.52
CA LEU A 76 5.12 5.80 -8.40
C LEU A 76 5.75 6.18 -9.75
N ASP A 77 5.26 5.56 -10.82
CA ASP A 77 5.70 5.79 -12.20
C ASP A 77 4.98 7.02 -12.82
N ALA A 78 3.90 7.51 -12.21
CA ALA A 78 3.21 8.77 -12.52
C ALA A 78 3.89 10.00 -11.90
#